data_AF-A0A561SPN6-F1
#
_entry.id   AF-A0A561SPN6-F1
#
_cell.length_a   1.000
_cell.length_b   1.000
_cell.length_c   1.000
_cell.angle_alpha   90.00
_cell.angle_beta   90.00
_cell.angle_gamma   90.00
#
_symmetry.space_group_name_H-M   'P 1'
#
loop_
_entity.id
_entity.type
_entity.pdbx_description
1 polymer ?
#
loop_
_entity_poly.entity_id
_entity_poly.type
_entity_poly.pdbx_seq_one_letter_code
_entity_poly.pdbx_strand_id
1 'polypeptide(L)'
;MQIDSGVRDELAELAARDFQGVPLGEVVRQLVREHKINQIVRRYEELRADPDEWASYQAELDEADGTVGDGLPDAAGEYSEPDR
;
A
#
# COMPACT_ATOMS: atom_id res chain seq x y z
N MET A 1 7.43 26.93 -9.49
CA MET A 1 8.65 26.24 -9.02
C MET A 1 9.45 25.86 -10.26
N GLN A 2 10.69 26.30 -10.38
CA GLN A 2 11.57 25.88 -11.46
C GLN A 2 12.40 24.71 -10.95
N ILE A 3 12.52 23.66 -11.75
CA ILE A 3 13.37 22.50 -11.46
C ILE A 3 14.69 22.70 -12.17
N ASP A 4 15.78 22.36 -11.47
CA ASP A 4 17.12 22.35 -12.05
C ASP A 4 17.17 21.42 -13.28
N SER A 5 17.95 21.80 -14.28
CA SER A 5 18.05 21.03 -15.52
C SER A 5 18.64 19.64 -15.30
N GLY A 6 19.58 19.48 -14.37
CA GLY A 6 20.13 18.18 -14.01
C GLY A 6 19.06 17.27 -13.41
N VAL A 7 18.24 17.80 -12.49
CA VAL A 7 17.11 17.06 -11.89
C VAL A 7 16.09 16.65 -12.95
N ARG A 8 15.79 17.52 -13.92
CA ARG A 8 14.88 17.19 -15.03
C ARG A 8 15.44 16.05 -15.88
N ASP A 9 16.73 16.07 -16.17
CA ASP A 9 17.38 15.09 -17.02
C ASP A 9 17.47 13.72 -16.30
N GLU A 10 17.79 13.71 -15.00
CA GLU A 10 17.72 12.51 -14.15
C GLU A 10 16.31 11.92 -14.11
N LEU A 11 15.27 12.75 -13.95
CA LEU A 11 13.89 12.30 -13.99
C LEU A 11 13.50 11.74 -15.36
N ALA A 12 14.08 12.26 -16.45
CA ALA A 12 13.82 11.77 -17.80
C ALA A 12 14.49 10.40 -18.03
N GLU A 13 15.70 10.20 -17.53
CA GLU A 13 16.37 8.89 -17.53
C GLU A 13 15.58 7.87 -16.70
N LEU A 14 15.12 8.26 -15.51
CA LEU A 14 14.28 7.43 -14.66
C LEU A 14 12.98 7.04 -15.36
N ALA A 15 12.34 8.01 -16.04
CA ALA A 15 11.14 7.76 -16.82
C ALA A 15 11.36 6.68 -17.88
N ALA A 16 12.47 6.77 -18.63
CA ALA A 16 12.80 5.82 -19.68
C ALA A 16 13.13 4.43 -19.15
N ARG A 17 13.85 4.35 -18.03
CA ARG A 17 14.34 3.08 -17.47
C ARG A 17 13.28 2.32 -16.66
N ASP A 18 12.62 3.03 -15.75
CA ASP A 18 11.85 2.41 -14.67
C ASP A 18 10.33 2.61 -14.85
N PHE A 19 9.92 3.61 -15.64
CA PHE A 19 8.52 3.97 -15.84
C PHE A 19 8.07 3.87 -17.31
N GLN A 20 8.69 3.01 -18.11
CA GLN A 20 8.26 2.70 -19.49
C GLN A 20 8.14 3.93 -20.42
N GLY A 21 8.90 4.98 -20.16
CA GLY A 21 8.87 6.22 -20.94
C GLY A 21 7.60 7.07 -20.73
N VAL A 22 6.86 6.90 -19.63
CA VAL A 22 5.72 7.78 -19.31
C VAL A 22 6.16 9.24 -19.14
N PRO A 23 5.24 10.22 -19.28
CA PRO A 23 5.58 11.62 -19.09
C PRO A 23 6.16 11.92 -17.70
N LEU A 24 7.10 12.86 -17.63
CA LEU A 24 7.74 13.31 -16.37
C LEU A 24 6.74 13.62 -15.24
N GLY A 25 5.62 14.25 -15.58
CA GLY A 25 4.57 14.56 -14.60
C GLY A 25 3.84 13.33 -14.04
N GLU A 26 3.85 12.20 -14.74
CA GLU A 26 3.35 10.92 -14.25
C GLU A 26 4.39 10.25 -13.34
N VAL A 27 5.67 10.26 -13.74
CA VAL A 27 6.77 9.78 -12.90
C VAL A 27 6.78 10.48 -11.54
N VAL A 28 6.68 11.80 -11.52
CA VAL A 28 6.63 12.56 -10.26
C VAL A 28 5.41 12.17 -9.41
N ARG A 29 4.24 11.97 -10.02
CA ARG A 29 3.04 11.55 -9.28
C ARG A 29 3.21 10.16 -8.65
N GLN A 30 3.82 9.25 -9.39
CA GLN A 30 4.09 7.89 -8.94
C GLN A 30 5.14 7.88 -7.82
N LEU A 31 6.24 8.63 -7.97
CA LEU A 31 7.27 8.79 -6.93
C LEU A 31 6.71 9.41 -5.64
N VAL A 32 5.80 10.39 -5.75
CA VAL A 32 5.13 10.98 -4.58
C VAL A 32 4.23 9.95 -3.89
N ARG A 33 3.55 9.09 -4.65
CA ARG A 33 2.74 8.00 -4.08
C ARG A 33 3.62 6.99 -3.36
N GLU A 34 4.70 6.54 -3.99
CA GLU A 34 5.66 5.60 -3.42
C GLU A 34 6.32 6.16 -2.17
N HIS A 35 6.69 7.45 -2.16
CA HIS A 35 7.23 8.10 -0.98
C HIS A 35 6.26 8.03 0.21
N LYS A 36 4.96 8.25 -0.01
CA LYS A 36 3.95 8.13 1.05
C LYS A 36 3.80 6.70 1.55
N ILE A 37 3.80 5.71 0.66
CA ILE A 37 3.75 4.29 1.03
C ILE A 37 4.99 3.91 1.85
N ASN A 38 6.18 4.34 1.41
CA ASN A 38 7.43 4.06 2.11
C ASN A 38 7.48 4.65 3.52
N GLN A 39 6.84 5.81 3.76
CA GLN A 39 6.71 6.34 5.11
C GLN A 39 5.90 5.40 6.03
N ILE A 40 4.82 4.82 5.51
CA ILE A 40 3.99 3.86 6.26
C ILE A 40 4.80 2.58 6.51
N VAL A 41 5.42 2.02 5.46
CA VAL A 41 6.23 0.80 5.57
C VAL A 41 7.35 0.99 6.59
N ARG A 42 8.05 2.14 6.57
CA ARG A 42 9.10 2.45 7.54
C ARG A 42 8.57 2.44 8.98
N ARG A 43 7.37 2.97 9.24
CA ARG A 43 6.79 2.92 10.59
C ARG A 43 6.46 1.49 11.01
N TYR A 44 6.00 0.65 10.10
CA TYR A 44 5.82 -0.78 10.37
C TYR A 44 7.14 -1.50 10.64
N GLU A 45 8.22 -1.15 9.94
CA GLU A 45 9.55 -1.70 10.21
C GLU A 45 10.07 -1.28 11.59
N GLU A 46 9.89 0.00 11.96
CA GLU A 46 10.23 0.52 13.28
C GLU A 46 9.42 -0.18 14.37
N LEU A 47 8.11 -0.37 14.17
CA LEU A 47 7.23 -1.10 15.10
C LEU A 47 7.65 -2.57 15.24
N ARG A 48 7.97 -3.25 14.13
CA ARG A 48 8.44 -4.66 14.16
C ARG A 48 9.79 -4.82 14.85
N ALA A 49 10.60 -3.77 14.90
CA ALA A 49 11.88 -3.79 15.59
C ALA A 49 11.72 -3.73 17.11
N ASP A 50 10.54 -3.36 17.62
CA ASP A 50 10.15 -3.42 19.03
C ASP A 50 9.25 -4.64 19.30
N PRO A 51 9.77 -5.72 19.92
CA PRO A 51 9.01 -6.95 20.13
C PRO A 51 7.78 -6.77 21.03
N ASP A 52 7.83 -5.88 22.01
CA ASP A 52 6.74 -5.68 22.98
C ASP A 52 5.61 -4.87 22.33
N GLU A 53 5.94 -3.79 21.62
CA GLU A 53 4.95 -3.03 20.85
C GLU A 53 4.36 -3.85 19.69
N TRP A 54 5.19 -4.66 19.01
CA TRP A 54 4.70 -5.54 17.95
C TRP A 54 3.73 -6.61 18.48
N ALA A 55 4.00 -7.19 19.65
CA ALA A 55 3.09 -8.15 20.29
C ALA A 55 1.76 -7.50 20.67
N SER A 56 1.78 -6.26 21.19
CA SER A 56 0.56 -5.50 21.47
C SER A 56 -0.25 -5.23 20.21
N TYR A 57 0.41 -4.82 19.12
CA TYR A 57 -0.24 -4.57 17.84
C TYR A 57 -0.87 -5.84 17.23
N GLN A 58 -0.19 -6.99 17.32
CA GLN A 58 -0.76 -8.27 16.87
C GLN A 58 -2.01 -8.66 17.69
N ALA A 59 -1.99 -8.46 19.01
CA ALA A 59 -3.15 -8.72 19.86
C ALA A 59 -4.35 -7.83 19.50
N GLU A 60 -4.13 -6.56 19.17
CA GLU A 60 -5.19 -5.66 18.68
C GLU A 60 -5.76 -6.11 17.33
N LEU A 61 -4.92 -6.61 16.42
CA LEU A 61 -5.38 -7.16 15.14
C LEU A 61 -6.24 -8.41 15.33
N ASP A 62 -5.84 -9.32 16.22
CA ASP A 62 -6.60 -10.53 16.51
C ASP A 62 -7.99 -10.20 17.10
N GLU A 63 -8.07 -9.18 17.95
CA GLU A 63 -9.35 -8.67 18.47
C GLU A 63 -10.22 -8.08 17.35
N ALA A 64 -9.63 -7.29 16.45
CA ALA A 64 -10.33 -6.70 15.32
C ALA A 64 -10.82 -7.77 14.32
N ASP A 65 -9.98 -8.75 13.98
CA ASP A 65 -10.34 -9.85 13.07
C ASP A 65 -11.48 -10.71 13.61
N GLY A 66 -11.55 -10.89 14.94
CA GLY A 66 -12.68 -11.55 15.60
C GLY A 66 -14.04 -10.87 15.39
N THR A 67 -14.06 -9.58 15.02
CA THR A 67 -15.29 -8.82 14.73
C THR A 67 -15.68 -8.79 13.25
N VAL A 68 -14.81 -9.23 12.34
CA VAL A 68 -15.03 -9.16 10.88
C VAL A 68 -16.21 -10.03 10.41
N GLY A 69 -16.61 -11.03 11.21
CA GLY A 69 -17.78 -11.87 10.97
C GLY A 69 -19.05 -11.48 11.73
N ASP A 70 -19.01 -10.46 12.60
CA ASP A 70 -20.15 -10.10 13.44
C ASP A 70 -21.24 -9.40 12.60
N GLY A 71 -22.25 -10.17 12.18
CA GLY A 71 -23.38 -9.69 11.38
C GLY A 71 -23.43 -10.18 9.92
N LEU A 72 -22.48 -11.00 9.47
CA LEU A 72 -22.59 -11.68 8.17
C LEU A 72 -23.44 -12.96 8.32
N PRO A 73 -24.51 -13.15 7.52
CA PRO A 73 -25.25 -14.40 7.51
C PRO A 73 -24.33 -15.53 7.03
N ASP A 74 -24.50 -16.71 7.63
CA ASP A 74 -23.73 -17.92 7.31
C ASP A 74 -23.76 -18.17 5.79
N ALA A 75 -22.60 -18.24 5.15
CA ALA A 75 -22.45 -18.33 3.69
C ALA A 75 -23.00 -19.65 3.08
N ALA A 76 -23.67 -20.47 3.89
CA ALA A 76 -24.31 -21.71 3.48
C ALA A 76 -25.63 -21.51 2.70
N GLY A 77 -26.16 -20.28 2.61
CA GLY A 77 -27.49 -20.01 2.04
C GLY A 77 -27.55 -19.39 0.64
N GLU A 78 -26.45 -18.89 0.06
CA GLU A 78 -26.56 -17.90 -1.03
C GLU A 78 -26.32 -18.40 -2.46
N TYR A 79 -26.07 -19.71 -2.65
CA TYR A 79 -26.01 -20.30 -4.00
C TYR A 79 -26.95 -21.50 -4.13
N SER A 80 -28.26 -21.23 -4.20
CA SER A 80 -29.16 -22.16 -4.89
C SER A 80 -28.91 -22.02 -6.39
N GLU A 81 -28.17 -22.97 -6.97
CA GLU A 81 -28.06 -23.08 -8.43
C GLU A 81 -29.47 -23.24 -9.03
N PRO A 82 -29.86 -22.46 -10.05
CA PRO A 82 -31.13 -22.68 -10.72
C PRO A 82 -31.09 -24.02 -11.45
N ASP A 83 -32.04 -24.90 -11.11
CA ASP A 83 -32.27 -26.21 -11.73
C ASP A 83 -32.18 -26.12 -13.27
N ARG A 84 -31.40 -27.02 -13.87
CA ARG A 84 -31.30 -27.22 -15.32
C ARG A 84 -32.38 -28.17 -15.84
#